data_AF-A0A524NL50-F1
#
_entry.id   AF-A0A524NL50-F1
#
_cell.length_a   1.000
_cell.length_b   1.000
_cell.length_c   1.000
_cell.angle_alpha   90.00
_cell.angle_beta   90.00
_cell.angle_gamma   90.00
#
_symmetry.space_group_name_H-M   'P 1'
#
loop_
_entity.id
_entity.type
_entity.pdbx_description
1 polymer ?
#
loop_
_entity_poly.entity_id
_entity_poly.type
_entity_poly.pdbx_seq_one_letter_code
_entity_poly.pdbx_strand_id
1 'polypeptide(L)' 'AQLRSGEDGAPIGGRFERSYRYTVVDTIGGGTSEIQKNIIARRGLGLPRNF' A
#
# COMPACT_ATOMS: atom_id res chain seq x y z
N ALA A 1 -18.18 -8.59 8.91
CA ALA A 1 -17.55 -7.31 8.51
C ALA A 1 -16.57 -6.89 9.61
N GLN A 2 -15.48 -6.17 9.29
CA GLN A 2 -14.60 -5.60 10.32
C GLN A 2 -15.24 -4.35 10.93
N LEU A 3 -15.12 -4.17 12.25
CA LEU A 3 -15.61 -2.98 12.95
C LEU A 3 -14.64 -1.81 12.81
N ARG A 4 -15.18 -0.64 12.50
CA ARG A 4 -14.48 0.63 12.28
C ARG A 4 -14.23 1.36 13.60
N SER A 5 -13.31 2.32 13.53
CA SER A 5 -13.13 3.29 14.61
C SER A 5 -14.45 4.01 14.89
N GLY A 6 -14.87 4.03 16.15
CA GLY A 6 -16.14 4.64 16.60
C GLY A 6 -17.32 3.67 16.68
N GLU A 7 -17.15 2.41 16.28
CA GLU A 7 -18.17 1.38 16.49
C GLU A 7 -17.95 0.65 17.83
N ASP A 8 -19.04 0.36 18.52
CA ASP A 8 -19.01 -0.38 19.78
C ASP A 8 -18.45 -1.79 19.58
N GLY A 9 -17.58 -2.21 20.49
CA GLY A 9 -16.91 -3.51 20.43
C GLY A 9 -15.78 -3.61 19.40
N ALA A 10 -15.40 -2.51 18.74
CA ALA A 10 -14.28 -2.51 17.80
C ALA A 10 -12.96 -2.93 18.50
N PRO A 11 -12.35 -4.07 18.12
CA PRO A 11 -11.13 -4.54 18.77
C PRO A 11 -10.00 -3.52 18.59
N ILE A 12 -9.35 -3.15 19.71
CA ILE A 12 -8.27 -2.15 19.73
C ILE A 12 -8.70 -0.85 19.02
N GLY A 13 -9.96 -0.43 19.21
CA GLY A 13 -10.53 0.78 18.61
C GLY A 13 -10.58 0.78 17.08
N GLY A 14 -10.63 -0.39 16.44
CA GLY A 14 -10.69 -0.51 14.98
C GLY A 14 -9.35 -0.32 14.27
N ARG A 15 -8.22 -0.40 15.00
CA ARG A 15 -6.87 -0.19 14.45
C ARG A 15 -6.58 -1.06 13.22
N PHE A 16 -6.91 -2.35 13.28
CA PHE A 16 -6.61 -3.29 12.20
C PHE A 16 -7.43 -3.03 10.93
N GLU A 17 -8.71 -2.71 11.07
CA GLU A 17 -9.57 -2.32 9.94
C GLU A 17 -9.02 -1.09 9.24
N ARG A 18 -8.65 -0.07 10.03
CA ARG A 18 -8.06 1.16 9.52
C ARG A 18 -6.77 0.85 8.78
N SER A 19 -5.84 0.12 9.41
CA SER A 19 -4.58 -0.28 8.79
C SER A 19 -4.80 -1.02 7.47
N TYR A 20 -5.77 -1.94 7.41
CA TYR A 20 -6.10 -2.67 6.19
C TYR A 20 -6.52 -1.73 5.05
N ARG A 21 -7.43 -0.78 5.31
CA ARG A 21 -7.83 0.21 4.27
C ARG A 21 -6.68 1.11 3.82
N TYR A 22 -5.74 1.43 4.71
CA TYR A 22 -4.58 2.24 4.37
C TYR A 22 -3.59 1.54 3.43
N THR A 23 -3.56 0.21 3.39
CA THR A 23 -2.64 -0.54 2.50
C THR A 23 -2.77 -0.17 1.03
N VAL A 24 -3.96 0.22 0.56
CA VAL A 24 -4.16 0.69 -0.82
C VAL A 24 -3.36 1.97 -1.05
N VAL A 25 -3.39 2.90 -0.10
CA VAL A 25 -2.61 4.15 -0.15
C VAL A 25 -1.12 3.84 -0.18
N ASP A 26 -0.64 2.87 0.60
CA ASP A 26 0.78 2.49 0.66
C ASP A 26 1.33 2.03 -0.71
N THR A 27 0.48 1.44 -1.56
CA THR A 27 0.91 0.97 -2.90
C THR A 27 0.95 2.06 -3.97
N ILE A 28 0.44 3.26 -3.66
CA ILE A 28 0.23 4.37 -4.60
C ILE A 28 1.00 5.63 -4.15
N GLY A 29 0.94 5.95 -2.86
CA GLY A 29 1.55 7.13 -2.27
C GLY A 29 3.07 7.11 -2.43
N GLY A 30 3.67 8.26 -2.77
CA GLY A 30 5.11 8.33 -3.05
C GLY A 30 5.53 7.69 -4.38
N GLY A 31 4.58 7.38 -5.25
CA GLY A 31 4.78 6.72 -6.54
C GLY A 31 4.33 5.26 -6.47
N THR A 32 3.53 4.84 -7.45
CA THR A 32 2.94 3.51 -7.44
C THR A 32 4.00 2.41 -7.43
N SER A 33 3.61 1.22 -6.97
CA SER A 33 4.47 0.04 -7.02
C SER A 33 5.03 -0.24 -8.42
N GLU A 34 4.31 0.11 -9.48
CA GLU A 34 4.79 -0.01 -10.87
C GLU A 34 5.93 0.97 -11.19
N ILE A 35 5.83 2.22 -10.72
CA ILE A 35 6.91 3.20 -10.86
C ILE A 35 8.15 2.76 -10.08
N GLN A 36 7.98 2.28 -8.85
CA GLN A 36 9.11 1.79 -8.04
C GLN A 36 9.78 0.57 -8.68
N LYS A 37 9.00 -0.40 -9.18
CA LYS A 37 9.53 -1.53 -9.96
C LYS A 37 10.31 -1.07 -11.19
N ASN A 38 9.82 -0.06 -11.91
CA ASN A 38 10.52 0.51 -13.06
C ASN A 38 11.82 1.26 -12.69
N ILE A 39 11.89 1.87 -11.50
CA ILE A 39 13.12 2.48 -10.98
C ILE A 39 14.15 1.39 -10.68
N ILE A 40 13.75 0.33 -9.97
CA ILE A 40 14.63 -0.81 -9.65
C ILE A 40 15.12 -1.47 -10.94
N ALA A 41 14.22 -1.79 -11.88
CA ALA A 41 14.56 -2.43 -13.14
C ALA A 41 15.57 -1.61 -13.96
N ARG A 42 15.35 -0.30 -14.12
CA ARG A 42 16.19 0.53 -15.00
C ARG A 42 17.45 1.05 -14.32
N ARG A 43 17.36 1.52 -13.08
CA ARG A 43 18.47 2.16 -12.37
C ARG A 43 19.25 1.18 -11.51
N GLY A 44 18.59 0.19 -10.91
CA GLY A 44 19.25 -0.83 -10.10
C GLY A 44 19.81 -1.97 -10.94
N LEU A 45 19.05 -2.44 -11.93
CA LEU A 45 19.39 -3.64 -12.70
C LEU A 45 19.81 -3.38 -14.15
N GLY A 46 19.72 -2.15 -14.67
CA GLY A 46 20.12 -1.80 -16.03
C GLY A 46 19.26 -2.42 -17.14
N LEU A 47 18.03 -2.85 -16.82
CA LEU A 47 17.13 -3.48 -17.79
C LEU A 47 16.62 -2.46 -18.83
N PRO A 48 16.40 -2.89 -20.09
CA PRO A 48 15.84 -2.04 -21.12
C PRO A 48 14.41 -1.62 -20.77
N ARG A 49 13.97 -0.49 -21.31
CA ARG A 49 12.67 0.12 -20.97
C ARG A 49 11.47 -0.67 -21.50
N ASN A 50 11.69 -1.50 -22.51
CA ASN A 50 10.66 -2.23 -23.26
C ASN A 50 11.16 -3.67 -23.49
N PHE A 51 10.26 -4.66 -23.44
CA PHE A 51 10.46 -5.96 -24.08
C PHE A 51 10.00 -5.88 -25.53
#